data_AF-A0A7X5BEL3-F1
#
_entry.id   AF-A0A7X5BEL3-F1
#
_cell.length_a   1.000
_cell.length_b   1.000
_cell.length_c   1.000
_cell.angle_alpha   90.00
_cell.angle_beta   90.00
_cell.angle_gamma   90.00
#
_symmetry.space_group_name_H-M   'P 1'
#
loop_
_entity.id
_entity.type
_entity.pdbx_description
1 polymer ?
#
loop_
_entity_poly.entity_id
_entity_poly.type
_entity_poly.pdbx_seq_one_letter_code
_entity_poly.pdbx_strand_id
1 'polypeptide(L)' 'MTTEEYKLARKELGLSVPDWIDKLGISRDTHKKYNSGAIAIQLPVVNHIQTLIELNRIKKVYQMH' A
#
# COMPACT_ATOMS: atom_id res chain seq x y z
N MET A 1 8.43 -2.60 -7.00
CA MET A 1 7.88 -1.42 -6.31
C MET A 1 9.02 -0.64 -5.67
N THR A 2 9.12 0.65 -5.95
CA THR A 2 10.05 1.59 -5.32
C THR A 2 9.47 2.18 -4.03
N THR A 3 10.31 2.82 -3.23
CA THR A 3 9.88 3.57 -2.04
C THR A 3 8.84 4.65 -2.36
N GLU A 4 8.98 5.34 -3.50
CA GLU A 4 8.05 6.39 -3.90
C GLU A 4 6.70 5.81 -4.34
N GLU A 5 6.72 4.70 -5.10
CA GLU A 5 5.49 3.97 -5.46
C GLU A 5 4.75 3.46 -4.21
N TYR A 6 5.48 2.97 -3.20
CA TYR A 6 4.89 2.55 -1.92
C TYR A 6 4.18 3.71 -1.19
N LYS A 7 4.81 4.89 -1.14
CA LYS A 7 4.22 6.09 -0.53
C LYS A 7 2.99 6.57 -1.30
N LEU A 8 3.06 6.55 -2.63
CA LEU A 8 1.97 6.96 -3.51
C LEU A 8 0.77 6.02 -3.38
N ALA A 9 0.99 4.70 -3.34
CA ALA A 9 -0.07 3.72 -3.19
C ALA A 9 -0.93 3.96 -1.95
N ARG A 10 -0.31 4.25 -0.79
CA ARG A 10 -1.05 4.59 0.44
C ARG A 10 -1.94 5.83 0.25
N LYS A 11 -1.40 6.87 -0.41
CA LYS A 11 -2.14 8.11 -0.69
C LYS A 11 -3.30 7.88 -1.65
N GLU A 12 -3.10 7.10 -2.71
CA GLU A 12 -4.12 6.77 -3.70
C GLU A 12 -5.29 5.98 -3.09
N LEU A 13 -4.97 5.07 -2.17
CA LEU A 13 -5.96 4.30 -1.41
C LEU A 13 -6.61 5.11 -0.28
N GLY A 14 -6.13 6.33 -0.01
CA GLY A 14 -6.67 7.21 1.03
C GLY A 14 -6.50 6.66 2.45
N LEU A 15 -5.54 5.77 2.68
CA LEU A 15 -5.39 5.06 3.96
C LEU A 15 -4.53 5.84 4.95
N SER A 16 -4.97 5.86 6.21
CA SER A 16 -4.15 6.32 7.32
C SER A 16 -2.92 5.41 7.52
N VAL A 17 -1.90 5.87 8.25
CA VAL A 17 -0.73 5.02 8.53
C VAL A 17 -1.10 3.78 9.35
N PRO A 18 -1.93 3.86 10.41
CA PRO A 18 -2.43 2.67 11.10
C PRO A 18 -3.15 1.70 10.17
N ASP A 19 -4.15 2.15 9.41
CA ASP A 19 -4.92 1.28 8.52
C ASP A 19 -4.04 0.62 7.45
N TRP A 20 -3.03 1.34 6.97
CA TRP A 20 -2.06 0.84 6.00
C TRP A 20 -1.20 -0.28 6.56
N ILE A 21 -0.71 -0.10 7.79
CA ILE A 21 0.10 -1.10 8.50
C ILE A 21 -0.73 -2.36 8.75
N ASP A 22 -1.96 -2.19 9.24
CA ASP A 22 -2.89 -3.28 9.55
C ASP A 22 -3.30 -4.02 8.28
N LYS A 23 -3.66 -3.30 7.20
CA LYS A 23 -4.02 -3.92 5.92
C LYS A 23 -2.89 -4.75 5.33
N LEU A 24 -1.65 -4.26 5.41
CA LEU A 24 -0.50 -4.97 4.86
C LEU A 24 0.05 -6.05 5.78
N GLY A 25 -0.40 -6.13 7.04
CA GLY A 25 0.10 -7.08 8.02
C GLY A 25 1.58 -6.87 8.35
N ILE A 26 2.05 -5.63 8.35
CA ILE A 26 3.46 -5.28 8.65
C ILE A 26 3.56 -4.57 10.00
N SER A 27 4.77 -4.41 10.51
CA SER A 27 5.01 -3.60 11.71
C SER A 27 5.21 -2.12 11.37
N ARG A 28 5.06 -1.24 12.36
CA ARG A 28 5.41 0.19 12.23
C ARG A 28 6.89 0.40 11.87
N ASP A 29 7.78 -0.44 12.39
CA ASP A 29 9.21 -0.37 12.06
C ASP A 29 9.46 -0.74 10.60
N THR A 30 8.84 -1.82 10.13
CA THR A 30 8.87 -2.23 8.72
C THR A 30 8.37 -1.11 7.80
N HIS A 31 7.24 -0.49 8.15
CA HIS A 31 6.71 0.67 7.41
C HIS A 31 7.72 1.82 7.33
N LYS A 32 8.39 2.17 8.44
CA LYS A 32 9.43 3.21 8.44
C LYS A 32 10.59 2.87 7.52
N LYS A 33 11.07 1.63 7.56
CA LYS A 33 12.18 1.16 6.71
C LYS A 33 11.83 1.14 5.22
N TYR A 34 10.59 0.77 4.87
CA TYR A 34 10.09 0.91 3.50
C TYR A 34 10.01 2.39 3.08
N ASN A 35 9.45 3.25 3.93
CA ASN A 35 9.33 4.69 3.64
C ASN A 35 10.68 5.41 3.47
N SER A 36 11.72 4.99 4.20
CA SER A 36 13.05 5.56 4.07
C SER A 36 13.87 4.92 2.95
N GLY A 37 13.42 3.80 2.40
CA GLY A 37 14.20 2.99 1.46
C GLY A 37 15.37 2.24 2.12
N ALA A 38 15.38 2.13 3.45
CA ALA A 38 16.42 1.39 4.17
C ALA A 38 16.41 -0.11 3.85
N ILE A 39 15.26 -0.65 3.45
CA ILE A 39 15.11 -2.01 2.94
C ILE A 39 14.20 -2.01 1.71
N ALA A 40 14.40 -2.98 0.82
CA ALA A 40 13.51 -3.20 -0.32
C ALA A 40 12.13 -3.72 0.15
N ILE A 41 11.07 -3.28 -0.54
CA ILE A 41 9.71 -3.76 -0.28
C ILE A 41 9.61 -5.22 -0.74
N GLN A 42 9.29 -6.12 0.20
CA GLN A 42 9.20 -7.55 -0.08
C GLN A 42 8.07 -7.86 -1.07
N LEU A 43 8.30 -8.84 -1.95
CA LEU A 43 7.36 -9.21 -3.01
C LEU A 43 5.93 -9.51 -2.52
N PRO A 44 5.70 -10.21 -1.39
CA PRO A 44 4.35 -10.41 -0.87
C PRO A 44 3.61 -9.10 -0.55
N VAL A 45 4.33 -8.11 -0.02
CA VAL A 45 3.78 -6.78 0.27
C VAL A 45 3.47 -6.04 -1.03
N VAL A 46 4.36 -6.14 -2.03
CA VAL A 46 4.13 -5.56 -3.37
C VAL A 46 2.84 -6.12 -3.99
N ASN A 47 2.70 -7.45 -4.00
CA ASN A 47 1.53 -8.11 -4.56
C ASN A 47 0.26 -7.69 -3.84
N HIS A 48 0.29 -7.62 -2.50
CA HIS A 48 -0.86 -7.20 -1.72
C HIS A 48 -1.27 -5.74 -2.04
N ILE A 49 -0.30 -4.82 -2.14
CA ILE A 49 -0.59 -3.42 -2.50
C ILE A 49 -1.24 -3.35 -3.90
N GLN A 50 -0.72 -4.09 -4.87
CA GLN A 50 -1.28 -4.13 -6.22
C GLN A 50 -2.71 -4.66 -6.22
N THR A 51 -3.00 -5.71 -5.45
CA THR A 51 -4.37 -6.21 -5.26
C THR A 51 -5.28 -5.13 -4.65
N LEU A 52 -4.83 -4.39 -3.64
CA LEU A 52 -5.64 -3.33 -3.02
C LEU A 52 -5.96 -2.19 -4.00
N ILE A 53 -4.98 -1.77 -4.81
CA ILE A 53 -5.17 -0.75 -5.87
C ILE A 53 -6.19 -1.25 -6.89
N GLU A 54 -6.05 -2.48 -7.36
CA GLU A 54 -6.98 -3.04 -8.34
C GLU A 54 -8.40 -3.16 -7.80
N LEU A 55 -8.57 -3.63 -6.56
CA LEU A 55 -9.87 -3.67 -5.89
C LEU A 55 -10.49 -2.29 -5.73
N ASN A 56 -9.68 -1.26 -5.41
CA ASN A 56 -10.14 0.12 -5.32
C ASN A 56 -10.60 0.65 -6.69
N ARG A 57 -9.85 0.33 -7.75
CA ARG A 57 -10.19 0.68 -9.14
C ARG A 57 -11.53 0.06 -9.54
N ILE A 58 -11.70 -1.24 -9.31
CA ILE A 58 -12.94 -1.97 -9.56
C ILE A 58 -14.10 -1.31 -8.81
N LYS A 59 -13.96 -1.08 -7.50
CA LYS A 59 -15.01 -0.43 -6.69
C LYS A 59 -15.44 0.93 -7.24
N LYS A 60 -14.49 1.76 -7.67
CA LYS A 60 -14.79 3.07 -8.26
C LYS A 60 -15.57 2.95 -9.58
N VAL A 61 -15.29 1.93 -10.39
CA VAL A 61 -16.05 1.66 -11.62
C VAL A 61 -17.50 1.27 -11.30
N TYR A 62 -17.70 0.36 -10.34
CA TYR A 62 -19.03 -0.16 -10.00
C TYR A 62 -19.86 0.79 -9.10
N GLN A 63 -19.26 1.77 -8.43
CA GLN A 63 -19.96 2.79 -7.65
C GLN A 63 -20.47 3.98 -8.49
N MET A 64 -20.20 4.01 -9.80
CA MET A 64 -20.72 5.02 -10.73
C MET A 64 -22.00 4.57 -11.47
N HIS A 65 -22.67 3.52 -11.01
CA HIS A 65 -23.98 3.05 -11.48
C HIS A 65 -24.94 2.92 -10.30
#